data_AF-A0A178LXV2-F1
#
_entry.id   AF-A0A178LXV2-F1
#
_cell.length_a   1.000
_cell.length_b   1.000
_cell.length_c   1.000
_cell.angle_alpha   90.00
_cell.angle_beta   90.00
_cell.angle_gamma   90.00
#
_symmetry.space_group_name_H-M   'P 1'
#
loop_
_entity.id
_entity.type
_entity.pdbx_description
1 polymer ?
#
loop_
_entity_poly.entity_id
_entity_poly.type
_entity_poly.pdbx_seq_one_letter_code
_entity_poly.pdbx_strand_id
1 'polypeptide(L)'
;MKKLLIAGAFAAAAIAGSGIANAEEVRVVDASGTPVTFVTQEACMADGPNIALANPEEDAAYPYFLCRQGDDGLWYLFNSDTQ
;
A
#
# COMPACT_ATOMS: atom_id res chain seq x y z
N MET A 1 14.98 -1.33 13.66
CA MET A 1 13.83 -1.14 12.74
C MET A 1 12.64 -1.84 13.37
N LYS A 2 11.60 -1.11 13.76
CA LYS A 2 10.37 -1.70 14.30
C LYS A 2 9.43 -1.89 13.10
N LYS A 3 9.44 -3.10 12.53
CA LYS A 3 8.48 -3.45 11.47
C LYS A 3 7.11 -3.59 12.12
N LEU A 4 6.16 -2.72 11.77
CA LEU A 4 4.79 -2.86 12.22
C LEU A 4 4.12 -3.91 11.32
N LEU A 5 3.82 -5.10 11.88
CA LEU A 5 3.19 -6.24 11.19
C LEU A 5 1.68 -6.06 10.96
N ILE A 6 1.24 -4.82 10.80
CA ILE A 6 -0.18 -4.47 10.98
C ILE A 6 -0.98 -4.70 9.68
N ALA A 7 -0.31 -4.88 8.53
CA ALA A 7 -0.98 -4.63 7.26
C ALA A 7 -1.41 -5.88 6.46
N GLY A 8 -2.70 -6.12 6.23
CA GLY A 8 -3.14 -6.93 5.08
C GLY A 8 -3.06 -6.13 3.78
N ALA A 9 -3.23 -6.81 2.64
CA ALA A 9 -3.35 -6.20 1.33
C ALA A 9 -4.75 -6.51 0.75
N PHE A 10 -5.40 -5.54 0.12
CA PHE A 10 -6.57 -5.80 -0.73
C PHE A 10 -6.26 -5.34 -2.15
N ALA A 11 -6.42 -6.23 -3.13
CA ALA A 11 -6.17 -5.94 -4.54
C ALA A 11 -7.08 -4.81 -5.01
N ALA A 12 -6.48 -3.67 -5.37
CA ALA A 12 -7.19 -2.60 -6.04
C ALA A 12 -6.98 -2.79 -7.55
N ALA A 13 -8.01 -3.25 -8.26
CA ALA A 13 -7.92 -3.43 -9.70
C ALA A 13 -7.68 -2.07 -10.38
N ALA A 14 -6.43 -1.80 -10.77
CA ALA A 14 -6.07 -0.66 -11.59
C ALA A 14 -6.59 -0.93 -13.02
N ILE A 15 -7.68 -0.25 -13.40
CA ILE A 15 -8.17 -0.30 -14.78
C ILE A 15 -7.34 0.71 -15.59
N ALA A 16 -6.33 0.24 -16.33
CA ALA A 16 -5.73 1.03 -17.39
C ALA A 16 -5.27 0.17 -18.58
N GLY A 17 -6.09 0.17 -19.63
CA GLY A 17 -5.67 0.10 -21.04
C GLY A 17 -4.81 -1.11 -21.48
N SER A 18 -5.42 -1.94 -22.33
CA SER A 18 -4.79 -2.97 -23.16
C SER A 18 -3.34 -2.69 -23.59
N GLY A 19 -2.39 -3.50 -23.07
CA GLY A 19 -1.07 -3.71 -23.67
C GLY A 19 0.16 -3.48 -22.78
N ILE A 20 0.01 -2.91 -21.59
CA ILE A 20 1.11 -2.73 -20.62
C ILE A 20 0.89 -3.70 -19.47
N ALA A 21 1.94 -4.37 -19.00
CA ALA A 21 1.89 -5.09 -17.72
C ALA A 21 1.48 -4.07 -16.66
N ASN A 22 0.24 -4.14 -16.19
CA ASN A 22 -0.27 -3.21 -15.20
C ASN A 22 0.47 -3.53 -13.90
N ALA A 23 1.06 -2.51 -13.27
CA ALA A 23 1.58 -2.64 -11.92
C ALA A 23 0.44 -3.11 -11.03
N GLU A 24 0.64 -4.24 -10.34
CA GLU A 24 -0.36 -4.78 -9.45
C GLU A 24 -0.19 -4.08 -8.11
N GLU A 25 -1.18 -3.27 -7.75
CA GLU A 25 -1.14 -2.46 -6.54
C GLU A 25 -2.13 -3.00 -5.50
N VAL A 26 -1.64 -3.13 -4.27
CA VAL A 26 -2.45 -3.57 -3.14
C VAL A 26 -2.55 -2.47 -2.10
N ARG A 27 -3.78 -2.21 -1.66
CA ARG A 27 -4.02 -1.23 -0.59
C ARG A 27 -3.64 -1.87 0.74
N VAL A 28 -2.80 -1.17 1.50
CA VAL A 28 -2.42 -1.56 2.86
C VAL A 28 -3.61 -1.30 3.79
N VAL A 29 -4.05 -2.33 4.50
CA VAL A 29 -5.15 -2.30 5.47
C VAL A 29 -4.69 -2.84 6.81
N ASP A 30 -5.23 -2.39 7.93
CA ASP A 30 -4.91 -2.94 9.25
C ASP A 30 -5.47 -4.37 9.45
N ALA A 31 -5.26 -4.95 10.65
CA ALA A 31 -5.74 -6.28 11.01
C ALA A 31 -7.28 -6.47 10.94
N SER A 32 -8.04 -5.37 10.93
CA SER A 32 -9.51 -5.39 10.76
C SER A 32 -9.94 -5.27 9.29
N GLY A 33 -8.98 -5.09 8.37
CA GLY A 33 -9.25 -4.81 6.97
C GLY A 33 -9.53 -3.32 6.68
N THR A 34 -9.29 -2.42 7.65
CA THR A 34 -9.50 -0.99 7.47
C THR A 34 -8.27 -0.36 6.81
N PRO A 35 -8.40 0.46 5.75
CA PRO A 35 -7.26 1.12 5.12
C PRO A 35 -6.38 1.88 6.11
N VAL A 36 -5.06 1.75 5.96
CA VAL A 36 -4.12 2.61 6.68
C VAL A 36 -4.16 3.99 6.06
N THR A 37 -4.54 4.99 6.86
CA THR A 37 -4.71 6.38 6.42
C THR A 37 -3.81 7.35 7.18
N PHE A 38 -3.38 8.39 6.49
CA PHE A 38 -2.55 9.47 7.03
C PHE A 38 -3.16 10.83 6.70
N VAL A 39 -2.90 11.83 7.55
CA VAL A 39 -3.40 13.20 7.33
C VAL A 39 -2.58 13.95 6.28
N THR A 40 -1.27 13.63 6.15
CA THR A 40 -0.38 14.30 5.19
C THR A 40 0.44 13.29 4.39
N GLN A 41 0.94 13.74 3.23
CA GLN A 41 1.82 12.94 2.38
C GLN A 41 3.10 12.57 3.11
N GLU A 42 3.68 13.50 3.86
CA GLU A 42 4.95 13.32 4.56
C GLU A 42 4.85 12.24 5.63
N ALA A 43 3.72 12.18 6.37
CA ALA A 43 3.47 11.13 7.35
C ALA A 43 3.39 9.75 6.68
N CYS A 44 2.67 9.65 5.56
CA CYS A 44 2.59 8.40 4.80
C CYS A 44 3.97 7.96 4.27
N MET A 45 4.75 8.89 3.72
CA MET A 45 6.09 8.58 3.19
C MET A 45 7.10 8.22 4.30
N ALA A 46 6.94 8.75 5.51
CA ALA A 46 7.78 8.41 6.65
C ALA A 46 7.48 7.01 7.21
N ASP A 47 6.21 6.63 7.28
CA ASP A 47 5.78 5.34 7.84
C ASP A 47 5.78 4.21 6.83
N GLY A 48 5.51 4.50 5.55
CA GLY A 48 5.49 3.53 4.43
C GLY A 48 6.63 2.50 4.45
N PRO A 49 7.91 2.90 4.49
CA PRO A 49 9.04 1.95 4.49
C PRO A 49 9.15 1.11 5.79
N ASN A 50 8.37 1.42 6.82
CA ASN A 50 8.37 0.75 8.11
C ASN A 50 7.15 -0.18 8.32
N ILE A 51 6.17 -0.14 7.41
CA ILE A 51 4.97 -0.96 7.43
C ILE A 51 5.17 -2.13 6.47
N ALA A 52 5.01 -3.36 6.98
CA ALA A 52 5.13 -4.58 6.20
C ALA A 52 3.79 -5.29 6.11
N LEU A 53 3.55 -6.00 5.02
CA LEU A 53 2.37 -6.83 4.88
C LEU A 53 2.45 -8.03 5.84
N ALA A 54 1.31 -8.41 6.40
CA ALA A 54 1.14 -9.43 7.43
C ALA A 54 1.34 -10.83 6.85
N ASN A 55 1.02 -11.01 5.56
CA ASN A 55 1.38 -12.19 4.80
C ASN A 55 2.80 -12.00 4.23
N PRO A 56 3.78 -12.83 4.61
CA PRO A 56 5.16 -12.69 4.11
C PRO A 56 5.34 -12.95 2.61
N GLU A 57 4.47 -13.75 1.98
CA GLU A 57 4.49 -13.99 0.54
C GLU A 57 4.00 -12.75 -0.21
N GLU A 58 2.95 -12.09 0.30
CA GLU A 58 2.49 -10.80 -0.25
C GLU A 58 3.51 -9.69 -0.02
N ASP A 59 4.11 -9.59 1.18
CA ASP A 59 5.15 -8.61 1.49
C ASP A 59 6.34 -8.72 0.53
N ALA A 60 6.69 -9.94 0.13
CA ALA A 60 7.74 -10.21 -0.85
C ALA A 60 7.30 -9.91 -2.29
N ALA A 61 6.02 -10.11 -2.63
CA ALA A 61 5.47 -9.87 -3.95
C ALA A 61 5.31 -8.37 -4.26
N TYR A 62 5.04 -7.56 -3.24
CA TYR A 62 4.83 -6.11 -3.38
C TYR A 62 5.86 -5.31 -2.54
N PRO A 63 7.14 -5.29 -2.95
CA PRO A 63 8.22 -4.72 -2.13
C PRO A 63 8.31 -3.19 -2.19
N TYR A 64 7.62 -2.55 -3.14
CA TYR A 64 7.64 -1.11 -3.32
C TYR A 64 6.43 -0.48 -2.66
N PHE A 65 6.60 0.69 -2.06
CA PHE A 65 5.51 1.43 -1.43
C PHE A 65 5.26 2.74 -2.14
N LEU A 66 4.01 3.19 -2.10
CA LEU A 66 3.58 4.47 -2.63
C LEU A 66 2.46 5.07 -1.77
N CYS A 67 2.39 6.39 -1.75
CA CYS A 67 1.37 7.15 -1.04
C CYS A 67 0.49 7.90 -2.04
N ARG A 68 -0.83 7.71 -1.96
CA ARG A 68 -1.80 8.43 -2.81
C ARG A 68 -2.88 9.07 -1.97
N GLN A 69 -3.27 10.28 -2.35
CA GLN A 69 -4.39 10.98 -1.72
C GLN A 69 -5.72 10.44 -2.29
N GLY A 70 -6.69 10.20 -1.41
CA GLY A 70 -8.07 9.91 -1.77
C GLY A 70 -8.91 11.18 -1.92
N ASP A 71 -10.12 11.03 -2.46
CA ASP A 71 -11.09 12.12 -2.63
C ASP A 71 -11.60 12.70 -1.29
N ASP A 72 -11.39 11.97 -0.20
CA ASP A 72 -11.67 12.39 1.18
C ASP A 72 -10.57 13.26 1.81
N GLY A 73 -9.48 13.51 1.06
CA GLY A 73 -8.34 14.31 1.49
C GLY A 73 -7.33 13.54 2.35
N LEU A 74 -7.58 12.26 2.65
CA LEU A 74 -6.63 11.40 3.38
C LEU A 74 -5.60 10.78 2.44
N TRP A 75 -4.44 10.44 2.99
CA TRP A 75 -3.37 9.74 2.28
C TRP A 75 -3.41 8.26 2.62
N TYR A 76 -3.23 7.43 1.60
CA TYR A 76 -3.32 5.97 1.70
C TYR A 76 -2.00 5.35 1.25
N LEU A 77 -1.58 4.32 1.98
CA LEU A 77 -0.43 3.50 1.64
C LEU A 77 -0.86 2.36 0.71
N PHE A 78 -0.11 2.17 -0.36
CA PHE A 78 -0.19 1.01 -1.23
C PHE A 78 1.19 0.38 -1.37
N ASN A 79 1.19 -0.92 -1.59
CA ASN A 79 2.36 -1.63 -2.05
C ASN A 79 2.17 -2.05 -3.51
N SER A 80 3.28 -2.17 -4.23
CA SER A 80 3.32 -2.46 -5.67
C SER A 80 4.44 -3.44 -5.98
N ASP A 81 4.23 -4.25 -7.01
CA ASP A 81 5.24 -5.16 -7.58
C ASP A 81 6.24 -4.41 -8.48
N THR A 82 5.95 -3.14 -8.82
CA THR A 82 6.85 -2.24 -9.56
C THR A 82 7.00 -0.86 -8.89
N GLN A 83 8.12 -0.16 -9.16
CA GLN A 83 8.38 1.21 -8.69
C GLN A 83 7.65 2.29 -9.49
#